data_AF-A0A7K3ZRB7-F1
#
_entry.id   AF-A0A7K3ZRB7-F1
#
_cell.length_a   1.000
_cell.length_b   1.000
_cell.length_c   1.000
_cell.angle_alpha   90.00
_cell.angle_beta   90.00
_cell.angle_gamma   90.00
#
_symmetry.space_group_name_H-M   'P 1'
#
loop_
_entity.id
_entity.type
_entity.pdbx_description
1 polymer ?
#
loop_
_entity_poly.entity_id
_entity_poly.type
_entity_poly.pdbx_seq_one_letter_code
_entity_poly.pdbx_strand_id
1 'polypeptide(L)'
;LLDSALEIEKTEISAEIRIKDPSQMKAFLDQETTMMQEMVTKVKASGADVIFCQKGIDDMVQHFLSKEGIIAARRVKESDMEKLARATGGRIVSDLDDLKKTDLGFAGLVEERKIGDDKLIFVEQCKDPHAVAILIRAGLERLIDEAERAMTDCLSVVSDVIENNKIVPGGGAIEIEMAKELRKYATKVGGREQLAVEAFADAVEVIPRTLAENAGLEPIDILVEMRSVHDKAEGKNMGINIFAGKLQDSIANGVIEPIMVKEQAIKSASESAALILRIDDVITAKAPKAPAGGMPGGMGEE
;
A
#
# COMPACT_ATOMS: atom_id res chain seq x y z
N LEU A 1 4.56 -20.16 -13.00
CA LEU A 1 3.68 -19.81 -11.86
C LEU A 1 2.41 -20.63 -12.01
N LEU A 2 2.07 -21.47 -11.02
CA LEU A 2 0.88 -22.33 -11.09
C LEU A 2 -0.13 -22.01 -9.99
N ASP A 3 -1.42 -21.92 -10.33
CA ASP A 3 -2.50 -21.79 -9.33
C ASP A 3 -3.11 -23.15 -8.93
N SER A 4 -2.71 -24.23 -9.61
CA SER A 4 -3.13 -25.61 -9.33
C SER A 4 -2.22 -26.33 -8.35
N ALA A 5 -2.70 -27.47 -7.85
CA ALA A 5 -1.94 -28.35 -6.98
C ALA A 5 -1.12 -29.32 -7.84
N LEU A 6 0.08 -29.66 -7.38
CA LEU A 6 0.86 -30.76 -7.95
C LEU A 6 0.70 -31.99 -7.06
N GLU A 7 -0.52 -32.50 -7.03
CA GLU A 7 -0.96 -33.63 -6.23
C GLU A 7 -1.92 -34.48 -7.08
N ILE A 8 -2.08 -35.76 -6.75
CA ILE A 8 -3.09 -36.59 -7.40
C ILE A 8 -4.47 -36.09 -6.95
N GLU A 9 -5.22 -35.52 -7.88
CA GLU A 9 -6.56 -35.01 -7.59
C GLU A 9 -7.50 -36.16 -7.23
N LYS A 10 -8.24 -35.98 -6.13
CA LYS A 10 -9.36 -36.85 -5.82
C LYS A 10 -10.50 -36.48 -6.77
N THR A 11 -11.10 -37.48 -7.39
CA THR A 11 -12.25 -37.27 -8.26
C THR A 11 -13.40 -36.61 -7.49
N GLU A 12 -14.05 -35.60 -8.08
CA GLU A 12 -15.21 -34.94 -7.45
C GLU A 12 -16.38 -35.90 -7.20
N ILE A 13 -16.47 -36.96 -8.01
CA ILE A 13 -17.41 -38.07 -7.83
C ILE A 13 -16.70 -39.16 -7.02
N SER A 14 -17.40 -39.77 -6.07
CA SER A 14 -16.89 -40.91 -5.30
C SER A 14 -16.53 -42.07 -6.25
N ALA A 15 -15.24 -42.24 -6.51
CA ALA A 15 -14.69 -43.36 -7.26
C ALA A 15 -14.08 -44.36 -6.28
N GLU A 16 -14.58 -45.60 -6.28
CA GLU A 16 -14.01 -46.70 -5.49
C GLU A 16 -13.22 -47.65 -6.39
N ILE A 17 -11.94 -47.84 -6.08
CA ILE A 17 -11.09 -48.80 -6.76
C ILE A 17 -11.17 -50.14 -6.01
N ARG A 18 -11.77 -51.16 -6.63
CA ARG A 18 -11.88 -52.51 -6.05
C ARG A 18 -10.70 -53.39 -6.49
N ILE A 19 -9.74 -53.54 -5.59
CA ILE A 19 -8.55 -54.37 -5.79
C ILE A 19 -8.88 -55.81 -5.39
N LYS A 20 -8.73 -56.76 -6.33
CA LYS A 20 -9.04 -58.18 -6.10
C LYS A 20 -7.79 -59.05 -5.93
N ASP A 21 -6.62 -58.53 -6.28
CA ASP A 21 -5.35 -59.26 -6.25
C ASP A 21 -4.19 -58.34 -5.82
N PRO A 22 -3.19 -58.84 -5.06
CA PRO A 22 -2.02 -58.06 -4.66
C PRO A 22 -1.24 -57.43 -5.83
N SER A 23 -1.24 -58.05 -7.01
CA SER A 23 -0.59 -57.51 -8.21
C SER A 23 -1.25 -56.22 -8.70
N GLN A 24 -2.58 -56.10 -8.55
CA GLN A 24 -3.34 -54.90 -8.91
C GLN A 24 -3.04 -53.74 -7.95
N MET A 25 -2.78 -54.02 -6.67
CA MET A 25 -2.34 -53.01 -5.71
C MET A 25 -1.00 -52.41 -6.13
N LYS A 26 -0.05 -53.26 -6.53
CA LYS A 26 1.26 -52.80 -6.99
C LYS A 26 1.14 -51.96 -8.27
N ALA A 27 0.39 -52.44 -9.27
CA ALA A 27 0.18 -51.71 -10.51
C ALA A 27 -0.48 -50.34 -10.28
N PHE A 28 -1.38 -50.23 -9.30
CA PHE A 28 -1.99 -48.95 -8.92
C PHE A 28 -0.97 -47.96 -8.34
N LEU A 29 -0.15 -48.39 -7.38
CA LEU A 29 0.91 -47.56 -6.79
C LEU A 29 1.97 -47.15 -7.82
N ASP A 30 2.33 -48.06 -8.73
CA ASP A 30 3.24 -47.78 -9.85
C ASP A 30 2.63 -46.73 -10.80
N GLN A 31 1.31 -46.80 -11.05
CA GLN A 31 0.61 -45.82 -11.88
C GLN A 31 0.51 -44.44 -11.21
N GLU A 32 0.22 -44.37 -9.91
CA GLU A 32 0.24 -43.10 -9.16
C GLU A 32 1.62 -42.44 -9.22
N THR A 33 2.68 -43.23 -9.04
CA THR A 33 4.07 -42.76 -9.16
C THR A 33 4.36 -42.26 -10.58
N THR A 34 3.86 -42.97 -11.60
CA THR A 34 4.03 -42.58 -13.01
C THR A 34 3.33 -41.24 -13.29
N MET A 35 2.10 -41.05 -12.81
CA MET A 35 1.37 -39.77 -12.95
C MET A 35 2.15 -38.60 -12.33
N MET A 36 2.72 -38.80 -11.13
CA MET A 36 3.56 -37.77 -10.49
C MET A 36 4.83 -37.45 -11.29
N GLN A 37 5.47 -38.47 -11.88
CA GLN A 37 6.64 -38.28 -12.76
C GLN A 37 6.27 -37.56 -14.06
N GLU A 38 5.11 -37.85 -14.63
CA GLU A 38 4.60 -37.15 -15.81
C GLU A 38 4.40 -35.66 -15.53
N MET A 39 3.86 -35.29 -14.37
CA MET A 39 3.74 -33.89 -13.97
C MET A 39 5.11 -33.19 -13.95
N VAL A 40 6.11 -33.79 -13.32
CA VAL A 40 7.48 -33.23 -13.29
C VAL A 40 8.09 -33.14 -14.69
N THR A 41 7.84 -34.14 -15.52
CA THR A 41 8.31 -34.16 -16.92
C THR A 41 7.71 -33.00 -17.72
N LYS A 42 6.42 -32.68 -17.51
CA LYS A 42 5.76 -31.52 -18.14
C LYS A 42 6.39 -30.20 -17.68
N VAL A 43 6.63 -30.03 -16.38
CA VAL A 43 7.34 -28.85 -15.85
C VAL A 43 8.72 -28.71 -16.49
N LYS A 44 9.51 -29.79 -16.51
CA LYS A 44 10.84 -29.80 -17.12
C LYS A 44 10.80 -29.51 -18.61
N ALA A 45 9.83 -30.06 -19.33
CA ALA A 45 9.64 -29.82 -20.77
C ALA A 45 9.32 -28.35 -21.09
N SER A 46 8.66 -27.62 -20.19
CA SER A 46 8.46 -26.18 -20.33
C SER A 46 9.77 -25.38 -20.31
N GLY A 47 10.81 -25.92 -19.66
CA GLY A 47 12.10 -25.27 -19.43
C GLY A 47 12.13 -24.39 -18.17
N ALA A 48 11.26 -24.66 -17.20
CA ALA A 48 11.22 -23.94 -15.93
C ALA A 48 12.25 -24.49 -14.93
N ASP A 49 13.10 -23.61 -14.40
CA ASP A 49 14.08 -23.95 -13.33
C ASP A 49 13.54 -23.66 -11.92
N VAL A 50 12.47 -22.87 -11.82
CA VAL A 50 11.80 -22.51 -10.56
C VAL A 50 10.29 -22.57 -10.74
N ILE A 51 9.60 -23.17 -9.77
CA ILE A 51 8.15 -23.27 -9.73
C ILE A 51 7.58 -22.73 -8.42
N PHE A 52 6.60 -21.84 -8.55
CA PHE A 52 5.78 -21.36 -7.44
C PHE A 52 4.36 -21.86 -7.68
N CYS A 53 3.83 -22.61 -6.70
CA CYS A 53 2.48 -23.15 -6.69
C CYS A 53 1.66 -22.48 -5.58
N GLN A 54 0.48 -21.97 -5.93
CA GLN A 54 -0.46 -21.40 -4.97
C GLN A 54 -1.02 -22.48 -4.03
N LYS A 55 -1.18 -23.71 -4.53
CA LYS A 55 -1.68 -24.87 -3.77
C LYS A 55 -0.52 -25.75 -3.30
N GLY A 56 -0.83 -26.97 -2.84
CA GLY A 56 0.14 -27.94 -2.38
C GLY A 56 0.96 -28.57 -3.49
N ILE A 57 2.07 -29.18 -3.09
CA ILE A 57 2.94 -30.03 -3.92
C ILE A 57 3.19 -31.27 -3.07
N ASP A 58 2.92 -32.44 -3.64
CA ASP A 58 3.18 -33.73 -3.00
C ASP A 58 4.68 -33.92 -2.75
N ASP A 59 5.05 -34.53 -1.62
CA ASP A 59 6.46 -34.68 -1.24
C ASP A 59 7.25 -35.53 -2.25
N MET A 60 6.60 -36.50 -2.92
CA MET A 60 7.22 -37.30 -3.99
C MET A 60 7.49 -36.44 -5.23
N VAL A 61 6.54 -35.58 -5.61
CA VAL A 61 6.71 -34.62 -6.72
C VAL A 61 7.82 -33.63 -6.40
N GLN A 62 7.87 -33.10 -5.18
CA GLN A 62 8.93 -32.21 -4.72
C GLN A 62 10.31 -32.87 -4.78
N HIS A 63 10.41 -34.14 -4.39
CA HIS A 63 11.65 -34.91 -4.50
C HIS A 63 12.06 -35.15 -5.97
N PHE A 64 11.11 -35.42 -6.87
CA PHE A 64 11.39 -35.54 -8.29
C PHE A 64 11.82 -34.21 -8.93
N LEU A 65 11.17 -33.09 -8.59
CA LEU A 65 11.59 -31.74 -9.03
C LEU A 65 13.02 -31.42 -8.58
N SER A 66 13.36 -31.75 -7.33
CA SER A 66 14.71 -31.55 -6.78
C SER A 66 15.79 -32.35 -7.52
N LYS A 67 15.50 -33.60 -7.90
CA LYS A 67 16.41 -34.41 -8.73
C LYS A 67 16.67 -33.81 -10.11
N GLU A 68 15.70 -33.09 -10.65
CA GLU A 68 15.80 -32.38 -11.92
C GLU A 68 16.41 -30.97 -11.77
N GLY A 69 16.77 -30.57 -10.54
CA GLY A 69 17.36 -29.25 -10.25
C GLY A 69 16.36 -28.11 -10.22
N ILE A 70 15.06 -28.40 -10.11
CA ILE A 70 13.99 -27.40 -10.12
C ILE A 70 13.63 -27.01 -8.69
N ILE A 71 13.73 -25.72 -8.36
CA ILE A 71 13.30 -25.18 -7.05
C ILE A 71 11.77 -25.11 -7.01
N ALA A 72 11.16 -25.65 -5.96
CA ALA A 72 9.71 -25.66 -5.79
C ALA A 72 9.26 -24.98 -4.50
N ALA A 73 8.36 -23.99 -4.64
CA ALA A 73 7.68 -23.33 -3.53
C ALA A 73 6.19 -23.69 -3.57
N ARG A 74 5.67 -24.19 -2.46
CA ARG A 74 4.26 -24.60 -2.30
C ARG A 74 3.50 -23.64 -1.40
N ARG A 75 2.17 -23.58 -1.57
CA ARG A 75 1.24 -22.76 -0.77
C ARG A 75 1.59 -21.27 -0.78
N VAL A 76 2.00 -20.77 -1.94
CA VAL A 76 2.28 -19.34 -2.14
C VAL A 76 0.95 -18.57 -2.10
N LYS A 77 0.90 -17.43 -1.41
CA LYS A 77 -0.31 -16.62 -1.35
C LYS A 77 -0.66 -16.09 -2.74
N GLU A 78 -1.96 -15.97 -3.02
CA GLU A 78 -2.46 -15.43 -4.30
C GLU A 78 -1.89 -14.04 -4.61
N SER A 79 -1.87 -13.15 -3.61
CA SER A 79 -1.31 -11.81 -3.75
C SER A 79 0.20 -11.80 -4.08
N ASP A 80 0.95 -12.80 -3.61
CA ASP A 80 2.36 -12.96 -3.96
C ASP A 80 2.54 -13.56 -5.35
N MET A 81 1.65 -14.46 -5.78
CA MET A 81 1.61 -14.99 -7.16
C MET A 81 1.38 -13.88 -8.18
N GLU A 82 0.44 -12.98 -7.91
CA GLU A 82 0.19 -11.81 -8.78
C GLU A 82 1.40 -10.87 -8.84
N LYS A 83 2.05 -10.61 -7.70
CA LYS A 83 3.27 -9.80 -7.65
C LYS A 83 4.43 -10.46 -8.39
N LEU A 84 4.61 -11.77 -8.24
CA LEU A 84 5.62 -12.54 -8.98
C LEU A 84 5.37 -12.51 -10.49
N ALA A 85 4.10 -12.61 -10.91
CA ALA A 85 3.73 -12.48 -12.32
C ALA A 85 4.10 -11.09 -12.87
N ARG A 86 3.75 -10.02 -12.14
CA ARG A 86 4.10 -8.63 -12.50
C ARG A 86 5.61 -8.35 -12.46
N ALA A 87 6.34 -8.97 -11.53
CA ALA A 87 7.78 -8.79 -11.39
C ALA A 87 8.57 -9.52 -12.49
N THR A 88 8.23 -10.78 -12.74
CA THR A 88 8.96 -11.67 -13.67
C THR A 88 8.47 -11.61 -15.10
N GLY A 89 7.25 -11.09 -15.34
CA GLY A 89 6.56 -11.12 -16.63
C GLY A 89 5.94 -12.48 -16.97
N GLY A 90 5.93 -13.44 -16.03
CA GLY A 90 5.34 -14.76 -16.23
C GLY A 90 3.81 -14.75 -16.13
N ARG A 91 3.16 -15.69 -16.82
CA ARG A 91 1.71 -15.91 -16.72
C ARG A 91 1.42 -16.92 -15.61
N ILE A 92 0.36 -16.67 -14.84
CA ILE A 92 -0.19 -17.66 -13.92
C ILE A 92 -1.00 -18.67 -14.76
N VAL A 93 -0.65 -19.94 -14.64
CA VAL A 93 -1.26 -21.03 -15.41
C VAL A 93 -2.00 -21.96 -14.46
N SER A 94 -3.24 -22.31 -14.82
CA SER A 94 -4.06 -23.20 -14.01
C SER A 94 -3.91 -24.67 -14.38
N ASP A 95 -3.82 -24.98 -15.67
CA ASP A 95 -3.59 -26.35 -16.15
C ASP A 95 -2.12 -26.59 -16.47
N LEU A 96 -1.55 -27.66 -15.92
CA LEU A 96 -0.17 -28.05 -16.19
C LEU A 96 0.05 -28.42 -17.66
N ASP A 97 -0.98 -28.92 -18.36
CA ASP A 97 -0.92 -29.27 -19.78
C ASP A 97 -0.81 -28.05 -20.69
N ASP A 98 -1.28 -26.89 -20.23
CA ASP A 98 -1.20 -25.63 -20.95
C ASP A 98 0.13 -24.89 -20.74
N LEU A 99 1.02 -25.40 -19.87
CA LEU A 99 2.27 -24.75 -19.51
C LEU A 99 3.23 -24.70 -20.71
N LYS A 100 3.39 -23.52 -21.31
CA LYS A 100 4.29 -23.30 -22.44
C LYS A 100 5.48 -22.44 -22.03
N LYS A 101 6.54 -22.52 -22.82
CA LYS A 101 7.74 -21.68 -22.64
C LYS A 101 7.44 -20.18 -22.68
N THR A 102 6.38 -19.76 -23.38
CA THR A 102 5.93 -18.36 -23.45
C THR A 102 5.27 -17.87 -22.17
N ASP A 103 4.81 -18.77 -21.30
CA ASP A 103 4.19 -18.43 -20.02
C ASP A 103 5.23 -18.21 -18.91
N LEU A 104 6.50 -18.56 -19.16
CA LEU A 104 7.57 -18.47 -18.17
C LEU A 104 8.04 -17.02 -18.00
N GLY A 105 8.12 -16.58 -16.75
CA GLY A 105 8.77 -15.33 -16.36
C GLY A 105 10.29 -15.47 -16.29
N PHE A 106 10.98 -14.34 -16.14
CA PHE A 106 12.43 -14.29 -15.99
C PHE A 106 12.85 -13.60 -14.69
N ALA A 107 13.76 -14.24 -13.95
CA ALA A 107 14.50 -13.67 -12.84
C ALA A 107 15.98 -14.09 -12.96
N GLY A 108 16.90 -13.17 -12.70
CA GLY A 108 18.34 -13.47 -12.78
C GLY A 108 18.87 -14.23 -11.56
N LEU A 109 18.20 -14.10 -10.40
CA LEU A 109 18.56 -14.82 -9.19
C LEU A 109 17.29 -15.26 -8.44
N VAL A 110 17.24 -16.54 -8.06
CA VAL A 110 16.26 -17.05 -7.12
C VAL A 110 16.97 -17.87 -6.06
N GLU A 111 16.85 -17.45 -4.79
CA GLU A 111 17.49 -18.16 -3.69
C GLU A 111 16.71 -18.09 -2.37
N GLU A 112 16.85 -19.14 -1.55
CA GLU A 112 16.35 -19.13 -0.18
C GLU A 112 17.41 -18.48 0.73
N ARG A 113 17.06 -17.38 1.41
CA ARG A 113 17.88 -16.76 2.45
C ARG A 113 17.19 -16.89 3.80
N LYS A 114 17.95 -17.22 4.83
CA LYS A 114 17.49 -17.15 6.22
C LYS A 114 17.67 -15.73 6.75
N ILE A 115 16.58 -15.09 7.17
CA ILE A 115 16.60 -13.76 7.78
C ILE A 115 15.90 -13.86 9.13
N GLY A 116 16.67 -13.64 10.21
CA GLY A 116 16.19 -13.95 11.55
C GLY A 116 15.97 -15.45 11.68
N ASP A 117 14.75 -15.84 12.06
CA ASP A 117 14.34 -17.25 12.14
C ASP A 117 13.58 -17.73 10.90
N ASP A 118 13.18 -16.81 10.02
CA ASP A 118 12.40 -17.11 8.83
C ASP A 118 13.28 -17.47 7.63
N LYS A 119 12.78 -18.37 6.80
CA LYS A 119 13.35 -18.69 5.49
C LYS A 119 12.50 -18.03 4.41
N LEU A 120 13.12 -17.15 3.65
CA LEU A 120 12.46 -16.36 2.62
C LEU A 120 13.08 -16.68 1.26
N ILE A 121 12.25 -16.80 0.22
CA ILE A 121 12.71 -16.97 -1.15
C ILE A 121 12.76 -15.59 -1.81
N PHE A 122 13.97 -15.19 -2.23
CA PHE A 122 14.20 -13.95 -2.95
C PHE A 122 14.17 -14.21 -4.45
N VAL A 123 13.41 -13.40 -5.18
CA VAL A 123 13.35 -13.41 -6.64
C VAL A 123 13.85 -12.04 -7.11
N GLU A 124 15.09 -12.00 -7.60
CA GLU A 124 15.81 -10.75 -7.90
C GLU A 124 16.26 -10.71 -9.37
N GLN A 125 16.68 -9.52 -9.82
CA GLN A 125 17.19 -9.29 -11.18
C GLN A 125 16.18 -9.65 -12.29
N CYS A 126 14.91 -9.29 -12.08
CA CYS A 126 13.89 -9.36 -13.13
C CYS A 126 14.14 -8.27 -14.20
N LYS A 127 13.78 -8.53 -15.46
CA LYS A 127 14.09 -7.63 -16.59
C LYS A 127 13.33 -6.30 -16.55
N ASP A 128 12.04 -6.35 -16.27
CA ASP A 128 11.14 -5.20 -16.29
C ASP A 128 10.06 -5.36 -15.19
N PRO A 129 10.44 -5.24 -13.91
CA PRO A 129 9.55 -5.55 -12.81
C PRO A 129 8.51 -4.45 -12.59
N HIS A 130 7.24 -4.78 -12.81
CA HIS A 130 6.11 -3.92 -12.46
C HIS A 130 5.64 -4.10 -11.01
N ALA A 131 6.29 -5.00 -10.26
CA ALA A 131 6.13 -5.17 -8.84
C ALA A 131 7.51 -5.38 -8.21
N VAL A 132 7.82 -4.61 -7.16
CA VAL A 132 9.09 -4.66 -6.43
C VAL A 132 8.78 -4.77 -4.94
N ALA A 133 9.59 -5.54 -4.22
CA ALA A 133 9.48 -5.69 -2.78
C ALA A 133 10.64 -4.97 -2.08
N ILE A 134 10.33 -4.20 -1.03
CA ILE A 134 11.33 -3.59 -0.16
C ILE A 134 11.26 -4.31 1.18
N LEU A 135 12.34 -4.98 1.56
CA LEU A 135 12.42 -5.68 2.85
C LEU A 135 12.91 -4.71 3.94
N ILE A 136 12.02 -4.34 4.86
CA ILE A 136 12.34 -3.52 6.03
C ILE A 136 12.66 -4.44 7.20
N ARG A 137 13.72 -4.11 7.95
CA ARG A 137 14.12 -4.84 9.17
C ARG A 137 14.37 -3.84 10.29
N ALA A 138 13.73 -4.07 11.44
CA ALA A 138 13.99 -3.32 12.66
C ALA A 138 13.92 -4.24 13.88
N GLY A 139 14.53 -3.81 14.99
CA GLY A 139 14.55 -4.60 16.23
C GLY A 139 13.23 -4.58 17.02
N LEU A 140 12.31 -3.68 16.69
CA LEU A 140 11.02 -3.51 17.35
C LEU A 140 9.93 -3.32 16.29
N GLU A 141 8.77 -3.94 16.49
CA GLU A 141 7.63 -3.88 15.57
C GLU A 141 7.20 -2.43 15.28
N ARG A 142 7.11 -1.59 16.32
CA ARG A 142 6.78 -0.16 16.17
C ARG A 142 7.72 0.61 15.22
N LEU A 143 8.99 0.19 15.11
CA LEU A 143 9.92 0.82 14.17
C LEU A 143 9.72 0.31 12.73
N ILE A 144 9.22 -0.92 12.56
CA ILE A 144 8.83 -1.46 11.25
C ILE A 144 7.61 -0.68 10.76
N ASP A 145 6.58 -0.53 11.60
CA ASP A 145 5.36 0.21 11.24
C ASP A 145 5.67 1.65 10.82
N GLU A 146 6.53 2.34 11.57
CA GLU A 146 6.95 3.71 11.26
C GLU A 146 7.76 3.77 9.96
N ALA A 147 8.66 2.81 9.72
CA ALA A 147 9.44 2.75 8.50
C ALA A 147 8.58 2.42 7.27
N GLU A 148 7.62 1.50 7.39
CA GLU A 148 6.66 1.19 6.33
C GLU A 148 5.82 2.41 5.97
N ARG A 149 5.29 3.10 6.99
CA ARG A 149 4.55 4.34 6.81
C ARG A 149 5.38 5.41 6.11
N ALA A 150 6.59 5.67 6.62
CA ALA A 150 7.50 6.66 6.04
C ALA A 150 7.86 6.33 4.59
N MET A 151 8.12 5.06 4.27
CA MET A 151 8.39 4.61 2.90
C MET A 151 7.19 4.83 1.98
N THR A 152 5.97 4.54 2.46
CA THR A 152 4.74 4.75 1.71
C THR A 152 4.51 6.24 1.42
N ASP A 153 4.73 7.09 2.42
CA ASP A 153 4.63 8.55 2.28
C ASP A 153 5.66 9.07 1.26
N CYS A 154 6.92 8.64 1.37
CA CYS A 154 7.97 9.02 0.43
C CYS A 154 7.68 8.59 -1.01
N LEU A 155 7.25 7.35 -1.23
CA LEU A 155 6.92 6.84 -2.56
C LEU A 155 5.74 7.59 -3.18
N SER A 156 4.72 7.92 -2.38
CA SER A 156 3.57 8.69 -2.83
C SER A 156 3.97 10.10 -3.27
N VAL A 157 4.79 10.79 -2.46
CA VAL A 157 5.33 12.12 -2.81
C VAL A 157 6.16 12.08 -4.09
N VAL A 158 7.01 11.06 -4.26
CA VAL A 158 7.80 10.90 -5.48
C VAL A 158 6.89 10.64 -6.69
N SER A 159 5.85 9.84 -6.53
CA SER A 159 4.84 9.59 -7.57
C SER A 159 4.17 10.90 -7.99
N ASP A 160 3.71 11.71 -7.03
CA ASP A 160 3.06 13.00 -7.30
C ASP A 160 3.97 13.94 -8.11
N VAL A 161 5.26 13.98 -7.81
CA VAL A 161 6.23 14.82 -8.54
C VAL A 161 6.49 14.28 -9.95
N ILE A 162 6.57 12.96 -10.11
CA ILE A 162 6.76 12.33 -11.43
C ILE A 162 5.55 12.59 -12.33
N GLU A 163 4.34 12.50 -11.78
CA GLU A 163 3.09 12.78 -12.50
C GLU A 163 2.93 14.27 -12.80
N ASN A 164 3.27 15.14 -11.84
CA ASN A 164 3.19 16.58 -11.97
C ASN A 164 4.49 17.25 -11.50
N ASN A 165 5.33 17.63 -12.47
CA ASN A 165 6.66 18.23 -12.27
C ASN A 165 6.62 19.68 -11.74
N LYS A 166 5.89 19.92 -10.65
CA LYS A 166 5.76 21.22 -10.00
C LYS A 166 5.89 21.07 -8.49
N ILE A 167 6.78 21.86 -7.93
CA ILE A 167 7.11 21.87 -6.50
C ILE A 167 6.97 23.28 -5.93
N VAL A 168 6.77 23.36 -4.62
CA VAL A 168 6.69 24.60 -3.85
C VAL A 168 7.61 24.52 -2.62
N PRO A 169 8.07 25.67 -2.08
CA PRO A 169 8.85 25.68 -0.86
C PRO A 169 7.98 25.22 0.33
N GLY A 170 8.49 24.25 1.08
CA GLY A 170 7.83 23.75 2.27
C GLY A 170 8.14 24.57 3.53
N GLY A 171 7.90 23.97 4.71
CA GLY A 171 8.20 24.60 6.00
C GLY A 171 7.32 25.82 6.31
N GLY A 172 6.10 25.86 5.77
CA GLY A 172 5.17 26.97 5.99
C GLY A 172 5.35 28.17 5.05
N ALA A 173 6.36 28.15 4.16
CA ALA A 173 6.67 29.27 3.28
C ALA A 173 5.51 29.55 2.29
N ILE A 174 4.99 28.50 1.64
CA ILE A 174 3.89 28.64 0.70
C ILE A 174 2.61 29.15 1.38
N GLU A 175 2.33 28.71 2.61
CA GLU A 175 1.17 29.17 3.40
C GLU A 175 1.23 30.67 3.71
N ILE A 176 2.41 31.18 4.09
CA ILE A 176 2.61 32.62 4.34
C ILE A 176 2.45 33.43 3.04
N GLU A 177 3.01 32.96 1.92
CA GLU A 177 2.87 33.65 0.64
C GLU A 177 1.41 33.65 0.15
N MET A 178 0.68 32.54 0.34
CA MET A 178 -0.76 32.48 0.05
C MET A 178 -1.54 33.46 0.92
N ALA A 179 -1.29 33.50 2.22
CA ALA A 179 -1.97 34.42 3.14
C ALA A 179 -1.70 35.89 2.76
N LYS A 180 -0.47 36.22 2.35
CA LYS A 180 -0.09 37.54 1.86
C LYS A 180 -0.86 37.93 0.60
N GLU A 181 -0.92 37.06 -0.40
CA GLU A 181 -1.67 37.33 -1.64
C GLU A 181 -3.19 37.41 -1.39
N LEU A 182 -3.73 36.58 -0.50
CA LEU A 182 -5.13 36.64 -0.08
C LEU A 182 -5.48 37.98 0.58
N ARG A 183 -4.62 38.49 1.48
CA ARG A 183 -4.84 39.82 2.10
C ARG A 183 -4.79 40.95 1.07
N LYS A 184 -3.88 40.88 0.09
CA LYS A 184 -3.87 41.84 -1.03
C LYS A 184 -5.16 41.75 -1.85
N TYR A 185 -5.65 40.54 -2.11
CA TYR A 185 -6.92 40.34 -2.81
C TYR A 185 -8.11 40.88 -2.01
N ALA A 186 -8.14 40.68 -0.70
CA ALA A 186 -9.21 41.15 0.19
C ALA A 186 -9.46 42.66 0.05
N THR A 187 -8.40 43.47 -0.04
CA THR A 187 -8.49 44.93 -0.22
C THR A 187 -9.18 45.36 -1.52
N LYS A 188 -9.19 44.49 -2.54
CA LYS A 188 -9.85 44.75 -3.83
C LYS A 188 -11.34 44.39 -3.82
N VAL A 189 -11.75 43.49 -2.93
CA VAL A 189 -13.15 43.02 -2.82
C VAL A 189 -13.99 44.02 -2.04
N GLY A 190 -13.52 44.46 -0.87
CA GLY A 190 -14.26 45.34 0.04
C GLY A 190 -15.45 44.67 0.73
N GLY A 191 -16.19 45.46 1.52
CA GLY A 191 -17.45 45.00 2.14
C GLY A 191 -17.27 43.95 3.24
N ARG A 192 -18.25 43.04 3.36
CA ARG A 192 -18.23 41.94 4.35
C ARG A 192 -17.35 40.78 3.87
N GLU A 193 -17.30 40.60 2.56
CA GLU A 193 -16.53 39.58 1.87
C GLU A 193 -15.02 39.77 2.10
N GLN A 194 -14.55 41.03 2.19
CA GLN A 194 -13.17 41.32 2.60
C GLN A 194 -12.80 40.65 3.93
N LEU A 195 -13.65 40.76 4.95
CA LEU A 195 -13.39 40.19 6.27
C LEU A 195 -13.32 38.65 6.22
N ALA A 196 -14.11 38.02 5.35
CA ALA A 196 -14.06 36.58 5.15
C ALA A 196 -12.76 36.12 4.47
N VAL A 197 -12.28 36.88 3.48
CA VAL A 197 -10.99 36.59 2.82
C VAL A 197 -9.83 36.77 3.79
N GLU A 198 -9.85 37.81 4.62
CA GLU A 198 -8.83 38.04 5.66
C GLU A 198 -8.83 36.91 6.70
N ALA A 199 -10.01 36.48 7.16
CA ALA A 199 -10.13 35.34 8.07
C ALA A 199 -9.62 34.03 7.46
N PHE A 200 -9.83 33.82 6.16
CA PHE A 200 -9.27 32.67 5.45
C PHE A 200 -7.74 32.74 5.36
N ALA A 201 -7.17 33.93 5.11
CA ALA A 201 -5.72 34.13 5.13
C ALA A 201 -5.12 33.79 6.51
N ASP A 202 -5.76 34.22 7.60
CA ASP A 202 -5.34 33.89 8.95
C ASP A 202 -5.46 32.39 9.25
N ALA A 203 -6.49 31.72 8.72
CA ALA A 203 -6.68 30.29 8.87
C ALA A 203 -5.56 29.48 8.18
N VAL A 204 -5.07 29.92 7.01
CA VAL A 204 -3.96 29.26 6.31
C VAL A 204 -2.66 29.33 7.12
N GLU A 205 -2.43 30.43 7.86
CA GLU A 205 -1.25 30.58 8.71
C GLU A 205 -1.27 29.70 9.97
N VAL A 206 -2.36 28.98 10.25
CA VAL A 206 -2.36 27.99 11.33
C VAL A 206 -1.32 26.91 11.11
N ILE A 207 -1.01 26.57 9.86
CA ILE A 207 -0.05 25.51 9.51
C ILE A 207 1.38 25.87 9.97
N PRO A 208 1.99 27.00 9.56
CA PRO A 208 3.29 27.41 10.09
C PRO A 208 3.26 27.68 11.60
N ARG A 209 2.14 28.17 12.14
CA ARG A 209 1.99 28.38 13.59
C ARG A 209 2.11 27.08 14.38
N THR A 210 1.35 26.06 13.97
CA THR A 210 1.36 24.73 14.61
C THR A 210 2.70 24.02 14.37
N LEU A 211 3.34 24.24 13.22
CA LEU A 211 4.70 23.74 12.98
C LEU A 211 5.71 24.34 13.98
N ALA A 212 5.66 25.65 14.21
CA ALA A 212 6.50 26.33 15.20
C ALA A 212 6.24 25.80 16.63
N GLU A 213 4.97 25.66 17.02
CA GLU A 213 4.57 25.14 18.32
C GLU A 213 5.09 23.71 18.56
N ASN A 214 4.91 22.82 17.58
CA ASN A 214 5.40 21.43 17.64
C ASN A 214 6.93 21.35 17.66
N ALA A 215 7.63 22.34 17.09
CA ALA A 215 9.08 22.44 17.13
C ALA A 215 9.61 23.08 18.43
N GLY A 216 8.73 23.52 19.34
CA GLY A 216 9.11 24.19 20.58
C GLY A 216 9.61 25.64 20.38
N LEU A 217 9.28 26.26 19.25
CA LEU A 217 9.56 27.67 18.96
C LEU A 217 8.38 28.54 19.41
N GLU A 218 8.63 29.83 19.65
CA GLU A 218 7.58 30.78 20.00
C GLU A 218 6.74 31.13 18.74
N PRO A 219 5.47 30.70 18.64
CA PRO A 219 4.75 30.75 17.36
C PRO A 219 4.46 32.17 16.88
N ILE A 220 4.26 33.11 17.82
CA ILE A 220 3.99 34.52 17.51
C ILE A 220 5.22 35.17 16.87
N ASP A 221 6.38 34.99 17.49
CA ASP A 221 7.63 35.57 17.02
C ASP A 221 8.00 35.04 15.63
N ILE A 222 7.87 33.72 15.43
CA ILE A 222 8.12 33.08 14.14
C ILE A 222 7.17 33.59 13.07
N LEU A 223 5.87 33.69 13.32
CA LEU A 223 4.93 34.20 12.32
C LEU A 223 5.20 35.66 11.95
N VAL A 224 5.54 36.51 12.93
CA VAL A 224 5.89 37.92 12.68
C VAL A 224 7.16 38.01 11.84
N GLU A 225 8.17 37.20 12.17
CA GLU A 225 9.41 37.12 11.39
C GLU A 225 9.15 36.63 9.97
N MET A 226 8.35 35.57 9.79
CA MET A 226 7.99 35.03 8.48
C MET A 226 7.30 36.07 7.61
N ARG A 227 6.28 36.76 8.12
CA ARG A 227 5.57 37.82 7.38
C ARG A 227 6.53 38.93 6.95
N SER A 228 7.38 39.40 7.87
CA SER A 228 8.37 40.45 7.60
C SER A 228 9.40 40.05 6.53
N VAL A 229 9.85 38.79 6.55
CA VAL A 229 10.79 38.27 5.55
C VAL A 229 10.10 38.09 4.20
N HIS A 230 8.89 37.53 4.17
CA HIS A 230 8.11 37.32 2.96
C HIS A 230 7.69 38.61 2.27
N ASP A 231 7.59 39.74 2.98
CA ASP A 231 7.33 41.05 2.35
C ASP A 231 8.51 41.54 1.48
N LYS A 232 9.71 41.00 1.67
CA LYS A 232 10.89 41.30 0.85
C LYS A 232 10.85 40.51 -0.47
N ALA A 233 11.51 41.03 -1.51
CA ALA A 233 11.48 40.44 -2.85
C ALA A 233 11.99 38.99 -2.92
N GLU A 234 12.93 38.62 -2.05
CA GLU A 234 13.56 37.29 -1.99
C GLU A 234 12.97 36.39 -0.90
N GLY A 235 11.90 36.83 -0.22
CA GLY A 235 11.35 36.14 0.95
C GLY A 235 10.49 34.91 0.66
N LYS A 236 10.09 34.68 -0.60
CA LYS A 236 9.05 33.69 -0.96
C LYS A 236 9.37 32.25 -0.56
N ASN A 237 10.65 31.92 -0.46
CA ASN A 237 11.11 30.57 -0.15
C ASN A 237 11.42 30.38 1.34
N MET A 238 11.24 31.40 2.17
CA MET A 238 11.74 31.39 3.55
C MET A 238 10.79 30.62 4.47
N GLY A 239 11.10 29.36 4.73
CA GLY A 239 10.34 28.51 5.64
C GLY A 239 11.01 28.32 7.00
N ILE A 240 10.28 27.68 7.91
CA ILE A 240 10.76 27.30 9.22
C ILE A 240 11.67 26.08 9.08
N ASN A 241 12.96 26.22 9.38
CA ASN A 241 13.83 25.08 9.58
C ASN A 241 13.73 24.62 11.05
N ILE A 242 13.03 23.50 11.27
CA ILE A 242 12.81 22.92 12.60
C ILE A 242 14.10 22.48 13.31
N PHE A 243 15.15 22.11 12.57
CA PHE A 243 16.42 21.66 13.16
C PHE A 243 17.30 22.83 13.60
N ALA A 244 17.27 23.92 12.84
CA ALA A 244 18.02 25.13 13.15
C ALA A 244 17.24 26.09 14.09
N GLY A 245 15.92 25.91 14.19
CA GLY A 245 15.01 26.79 14.94
C GLY A 245 14.91 28.20 14.37
N LYS A 246 15.18 28.38 13.06
CA LYS A 246 15.26 29.68 12.38
C LYS A 246 14.66 29.62 10.98
N LEU A 247 14.33 30.78 10.44
CA LEU A 247 13.91 30.90 9.05
C LEU A 247 15.09 30.75 8.09
N GLN A 248 14.92 29.92 7.07
CA GLN A 248 15.91 29.69 6.02
C GLN A 248 15.21 29.41 4.69
N ASP A 249 15.94 29.54 3.58
CA ASP A 249 15.40 29.18 2.27
C ASP A 249 15.11 27.67 2.22
N SER A 250 13.83 27.32 2.13
CA SER A 250 13.35 25.94 2.13
C SER A 250 13.87 25.17 0.92
N ILE A 251 13.92 25.79 -0.26
CA ILE A 251 14.37 25.13 -1.50
C ILE A 251 15.87 24.84 -1.41
N ALA A 252 16.66 25.82 -0.95
CA ALA A 252 18.11 25.64 -0.77
C ALA A 252 18.45 24.54 0.25
N ASN A 253 17.58 24.32 1.25
CA ASN A 253 17.72 23.26 2.24
C ASN A 253 17.05 21.92 1.81
N GLY A 254 16.50 21.83 0.60
CA GLY A 254 15.83 20.63 0.10
C GLY A 254 14.45 20.34 0.71
N VAL A 255 13.86 21.31 1.41
CA VAL A 255 12.51 21.24 1.96
C VAL A 255 11.51 21.70 0.88
N ILE A 256 11.09 20.75 0.06
CA ILE A 256 10.16 20.97 -1.05
C ILE A 256 8.94 20.07 -0.93
N GLU A 257 7.81 20.54 -1.43
CA GLU A 257 6.55 19.80 -1.42
C GLU A 257 5.94 19.81 -2.83
N PRO A 258 5.26 18.72 -3.26
CA PRO A 258 4.54 18.71 -4.53
C PRO A 258 3.38 19.70 -4.49
N ILE A 259 3.17 20.45 -5.58
CA ILE A 259 2.07 21.43 -5.64
C ILE A 259 0.70 20.77 -5.47
N MET A 260 0.52 19.55 -6.01
CA MET A 260 -0.75 18.83 -5.99
C MET A 260 -1.24 18.57 -4.57
N VAL A 261 -0.33 18.27 -3.65
CA VAL A 261 -0.65 18.04 -2.24
C VAL A 261 -1.24 19.31 -1.62
N LYS A 262 -0.63 20.47 -1.87
CA LYS A 262 -1.12 21.75 -1.34
C LYS A 262 -2.46 22.17 -1.94
N GLU A 263 -2.61 22.04 -3.26
CA GLU A 263 -3.88 22.34 -3.93
C GLU A 263 -5.02 21.46 -3.39
N GLN A 264 -4.77 20.15 -3.27
CA GLN A 264 -5.76 19.22 -2.76
C GLN A 264 -6.08 19.49 -1.29
N ALA A 265 -5.07 19.75 -0.45
CA ALA A 265 -5.28 20.06 0.97
C ALA A 265 -6.19 21.29 1.16
N ILE A 266 -5.90 22.39 0.45
CA ILE A 266 -6.69 23.63 0.55
C ILE A 266 -8.11 23.41 0.01
N LYS A 267 -8.24 22.71 -1.12
CA LYS A 267 -9.53 22.41 -1.73
C LYS A 267 -10.40 21.57 -0.79
N SER A 268 -9.88 20.46 -0.29
CA SER A 268 -10.60 19.57 0.63
C SER A 268 -10.94 20.25 1.95
N ALA A 269 -10.04 21.06 2.51
CA ALA A 269 -10.30 21.82 3.72
C ALA A 269 -11.42 22.85 3.50
N SER A 270 -11.38 23.58 2.38
CA SER A 270 -12.39 24.59 2.03
C SER A 270 -13.76 23.96 1.77
N GLU A 271 -13.82 22.84 1.04
CA GLU A 271 -15.05 22.09 0.79
C GLU A 271 -15.67 21.57 2.09
N SER A 272 -14.84 21.04 2.99
CA SER A 272 -15.27 20.55 4.29
C SER A 272 -15.83 21.67 5.17
N ALA A 273 -15.12 22.80 5.25
CA ALA A 273 -15.58 23.98 5.98
C ALA A 273 -16.91 24.50 5.42
N ALA A 274 -17.03 24.61 4.10
CA ALA A 274 -18.26 25.03 3.44
C ALA A 274 -19.42 24.05 3.64
N LEU A 275 -19.15 22.75 3.74
CA LEU A 275 -20.17 21.75 4.06
C LEU A 275 -20.73 21.96 5.47
N ILE A 276 -19.87 22.16 6.46
CA ILE A 276 -20.29 22.40 7.84
C ILE A 276 -21.03 23.74 7.98
N LEU A 277 -20.53 24.80 7.36
CA LEU A 277 -21.16 26.13 7.41
C LEU A 277 -22.53 26.18 6.72
N ARG A 278 -22.84 25.22 5.84
CA ARG A 278 -24.15 25.09 5.18
C ARG A 278 -25.19 24.35 6.01
N ILE A 279 -24.80 23.72 7.12
CA ILE A 279 -25.74 23.00 7.98
C ILE A 279 -26.43 24.03 8.88
N ASP A 280 -27.71 24.29 8.62
CA ASP A 280 -28.51 25.17 9.45
C ASP A 280 -29.01 24.49 10.73
N ASP A 281 -29.35 23.19 10.66
CA ASP A 281 -29.88 22.40 11.78
C ASP A 281 -29.43 20.93 11.74
N VAL A 282 -29.18 20.36 12.92
CA VAL A 282 -28.87 18.93 13.10
C VAL A 282 -30.04 18.25 13.81
N ILE A 283 -30.83 17.47 13.06
CA ILE A 283 -31.96 16.72 13.61
C ILE A 283 -31.49 15.32 14.02
N THR A 284 -31.27 15.13 15.31
CA THR A 284 -30.93 13.80 15.85
C THR A 284 -32.21 13.01 16.11
N ALA A 285 -32.48 12.01 15.26
CA ALA A 285 -33.57 11.07 15.50
C ALA A 285 -33.23 10.15 16.68
N LYS A 286 -33.99 10.22 17.78
CA LYS A 286 -33.97 9.18 18.81
C LYS A 286 -34.78 7.99 18.29
N ALA A 287 -34.22 6.79 18.36
CA ALA A 287 -34.98 5.57 18.11
C ALA A 287 -36.25 5.57 18.99
N PRO A 288 -37.43 5.26 18.43
CA PRO A 288 -38.65 5.20 19.22
C PRO A 288 -38.45 4.18 20.34
N LYS A 289 -38.80 4.58 21.58
CA LYS A 289 -38.84 3.63 22.70
C LYS A 289 -39.80 2.51 22.30
N ALA A 290 -39.30 1.27 22.23
CA ALA A 290 -40.14 0.11 22.05
C ALA A 290 -41.25 0.15 23.12
N PRO A 291 -42.53 -0.10 22.78
CA PRO A 291 -43.57 -0.18 23.77
C PRO A 291 -43.17 -1.24 24.80
N ALA A 292 -43.19 -0.86 26.07
CA ALA A 292 -42.93 -1.78 27.17
C ALA A 292 -43.82 -3.02 26.96
N GLY A 293 -43.19 -4.17 26.76
CA GLY A 293 -43.88 -5.42 26.47
C GLY A 293 -45.02 -5.62 27.46
N GLY A 294 -46.24 -5.71 26.92
CA GLY A 294 -47.41 -6.11 27.69
C GLY A 294 -47.09 -7.46 28.32
N MET A 295 -47.18 -7.52 29.65
CA MET A 295 -47.21 -8.79 30.37
C MET A 295 -48.27 -9.70 29.74
N PRO A 296 -47.96 -10.95 29.39
CA PRO A 296 -48.98 -11.91 29.00
C PRO A 296 -49.96 -12.07 30.18
N GLY A 297 -51.22 -11.73 29.94
CA GLY A 297 -52.29 -11.92 30.91
C GLY A 297 -52.36 -13.37 31.36
N GLY A 298 -52.46 -13.57 32.66
CA GLY A 298 -52.67 -14.88 33.25
C GLY A 298 -53.93 -15.52 32.69
N MET A 299 -53.76 -16.70 32.09
CA MET A 299 -54.85 -17.66 31.92
C MET A 299 -55.17 -18.23 33.30
N GLY A 300 -56.37 -17.93 33.80
CA GLY A 300 -57.05 -18.78 34.76
C GLY A 300 -57.82 -19.86 34.00
N GLU A 301 -57.78 -21.07 34.56
CA GLU A 301 -58.62 -22.29 34.40
C GLU A 301 -57.75 -23.39 35.05
N GLU A 302 -58.06 -24.04 36.17
CA GLU A 302 -59.28 -24.32 36.94
C GLU A 302 -58.99 -24.25 38.46
#